data_AF-T0RIX0-F1
#
_entry.id   AF-T0RIX0-F1
#
_cell.length_a   1.000
_cell.length_b   1.000
_cell.length_c   1.000
_cell.angle_alpha   90.00
_cell.angle_beta   90.00
_cell.angle_gamma   90.00
#
_symmetry.space_group_name_H-M   'P 1'
#
loop_
_entity.id
_entity.type
_entity.pdbx_description
1 polymer ?
#
loop_
_entity_poly.entity_id
_entity_poly.type
_entity_poly.pdbx_seq_one_letter_code
_entity_poly.pdbx_strand_id
1 'polypeptide(L)'
;MFKKPVNQQSELILETSLQSFFFDQLLEVNKKFQSPLPNETIYYSSLVMDKFGHSNEYYETVDGRVRNKILGIKLMESTQLERKEQQRSLQDIGDTALLMCGYFYDSINEKLVDYRYYQEIGQAAYSRLDAFVPSFYDVNSFYKILSSQFETLANLMQMVQKTSSEYQTNPILLFANHHRVKAS
;
A
#
# COMPACT_ATOMS: atom_id res chain seq x y z
N MET A 1 10.96 -38.65 35.31
CA MET A 1 11.62 -37.34 35.08
C MET A 1 10.77 -36.59 34.05
N PHE A 2 9.85 -35.75 34.53
CA PHE A 2 8.87 -35.06 33.68
C PHE A 2 9.50 -33.78 33.10
N LYS A 3 9.69 -33.72 31.77
CA LYS A 3 10.08 -32.48 31.09
C LYS A 3 8.86 -31.54 31.04
N LYS A 4 9.00 -30.36 31.62
CA LYS A 4 8.02 -29.27 31.52
C LYS A 4 7.83 -28.86 30.05
N PRO A 5 6.61 -28.57 29.59
CA PRO A 5 6.41 -27.92 28.31
C PRO A 5 6.93 -26.49 28.37
N VAL A 6 7.76 -26.13 27.38
CA VAL A 6 8.23 -24.77 27.14
C VAL A 6 7.01 -23.94 26.73
N ASN A 7 6.65 -22.97 27.56
CA ASN A 7 5.60 -22.01 27.29
C ASN A 7 6.12 -21.03 26.23
N GLN A 8 5.78 -21.24 24.96
CA GLN A 8 5.95 -20.23 23.92
C GLN A 8 4.89 -19.16 24.15
N GLN A 9 5.23 -18.18 24.98
CA GLN A 9 4.49 -16.93 25.04
C GLN A 9 4.64 -16.24 23.69
N SER A 10 3.59 -16.32 22.89
CA SER A 10 3.40 -15.47 21.72
C SER A 10 3.45 -14.03 22.23
N GLU A 11 4.52 -13.29 21.93
CA GLU A 11 4.52 -11.84 22.08
C GLU A 11 3.44 -11.30 21.17
N LEU A 12 2.27 -11.06 21.74
CA LEU A 12 1.20 -10.30 21.13
C LEU A 12 1.80 -8.94 20.77
N ILE A 13 1.94 -8.68 19.47
CA ILE A 13 2.30 -7.35 18.96
C ILE A 13 1.12 -6.44 19.33
N LEU A 14 1.23 -5.79 20.50
CA LEU A 14 0.36 -4.72 20.96
C LEU A 14 0.74 -3.43 20.23
N GLU A 15 0.84 -3.48 18.90
CA GLU A 15 1.07 -2.26 18.14
C GLU A 15 -0.25 -1.52 17.95
N THR A 16 -0.23 -0.28 18.41
CA THR A 16 -1.40 0.60 18.57
C THR A 16 -2.08 0.98 17.24
N SER A 17 -1.47 0.67 16.08
CA SER A 17 -2.08 0.73 14.74
C SER A 17 -1.24 -0.06 13.71
N LEU A 18 -1.88 -0.62 12.67
CA LEU A 18 -1.18 -1.30 11.56
C LEU A 18 -0.26 -0.33 10.79
N GLN A 19 -0.61 0.95 10.76
CA GLN A 19 0.25 2.05 10.33
C GLN A 19 1.60 2.11 11.06
N SER A 20 1.62 1.99 12.39
CA SER A 20 2.89 2.07 13.17
C SER A 20 3.82 0.92 12.79
N PHE A 21 3.26 -0.28 12.64
CA PHE A 21 3.99 -1.47 12.23
C PHE A 21 4.64 -1.28 10.86
N PHE A 22 3.85 -0.84 9.88
CA PHE A 22 4.39 -0.59 8.55
C PHE A 22 5.40 0.55 8.57
N PHE A 23 5.19 1.60 9.35
CA PHE A 23 6.14 2.69 9.42
C PHE A 23 7.53 2.23 9.87
N ASP A 24 7.61 1.47 10.97
CA ASP A 24 8.87 0.95 11.49
C ASP A 24 9.55 0.03 10.48
N GLN A 25 8.79 -0.88 9.86
CA GLN A 25 9.32 -1.81 8.86
C GLN A 25 9.82 -1.09 7.60
N LEU A 26 9.06 -0.10 7.10
CA LEU A 26 9.43 0.69 5.95
C LEU A 26 10.70 1.51 6.25
N LEU A 27 10.83 2.08 7.45
CA LEU A 27 12.04 2.79 7.88
C LEU A 27 13.26 1.86 7.89
N GLU A 28 13.15 0.65 8.45
CA GLU A 28 14.25 -0.30 8.50
C GLU A 28 14.70 -0.77 7.12
N VAL A 29 13.76 -0.95 6.19
CA VAL A 29 14.09 -1.27 4.79
C VAL A 29 14.71 -0.06 4.09
N ASN A 30 14.19 1.15 4.31
CA ASN A 30 14.69 2.39 3.69
C ASN A 30 16.17 2.64 4.00
N LYS A 31 16.63 2.32 5.23
CA LYS A 31 18.03 2.45 5.65
C LYS A 31 19.00 1.61 4.81
N LYS A 32 18.51 0.56 4.13
CA LYS A 32 19.32 -0.35 3.31
C LYS A 32 19.51 0.16 1.87
N PHE A 33 18.76 1.18 1.46
CA PHE A 33 18.88 1.77 0.12
C PHE A 33 20.10 2.69 0.05
N GLN A 34 20.75 2.73 -1.12
CA GLN A 34 21.89 3.62 -1.37
C GLN A 34 21.51 5.10 -1.24
N SER A 35 20.28 5.45 -1.59
CA SER A 35 19.70 6.78 -1.40
C SER A 35 18.35 6.64 -0.68
N PRO A 36 18.35 6.70 0.66
CA PRO A 36 17.12 6.62 1.44
C PRO A 36 16.12 7.71 1.06
N LEU A 37 14.84 7.36 1.06
CA LEU A 37 13.74 8.29 0.83
C LEU A 37 13.47 9.17 2.06
N PRO A 38 12.91 10.39 1.89
CA PRO A 38 12.54 11.25 3.02
C PRO A 38 11.53 10.60 3.96
N ASN A 39 11.63 10.91 5.26
CA ASN A 39 10.78 10.30 6.30
C ASN A 39 9.28 10.56 6.08
N GLU A 40 8.91 11.71 5.51
CA GLU A 40 7.53 12.08 5.22
C GLU A 40 6.92 11.17 4.15
N THR A 41 7.73 10.74 3.17
CA THR A 41 7.28 9.77 2.16
C THR A 41 7.12 8.38 2.75
N ILE A 42 8.00 7.98 3.69
CA ILE A 42 7.89 6.72 4.43
C ILE A 42 6.64 6.71 5.32
N TYR A 43 6.41 7.79 6.05
CA TYR A 43 5.21 7.98 6.85
C TYR A 43 3.95 7.90 6.00
N TYR A 44 3.91 8.61 4.87
CA TYR A 44 2.77 8.54 3.95
C TYR A 44 2.55 7.14 3.38
N SER A 45 3.61 6.43 2.97
CA SER A 45 3.51 5.04 2.53
C SER A 45 2.95 4.13 3.62
N SER A 46 3.29 4.34 4.89
CA SER A 46 2.69 3.58 6.00
C SER A 46 1.19 3.80 6.12
N LEU A 47 0.70 5.02 5.86
CA LEU A 47 -0.74 5.32 5.80
C LEU A 47 -1.41 4.66 4.60
N VAL A 48 -0.75 4.63 3.44
CA VAL A 48 -1.25 3.91 2.25
C VAL A 48 -1.37 2.41 2.54
N MET A 49 -0.39 1.83 3.25
CA MET A 49 -0.44 0.43 3.67
C MET A 49 -1.48 0.18 4.77
N ASP A 50 -1.75 1.14 5.66
CA ASP A 50 -2.78 0.99 6.69
C ASP A 50 -4.19 0.88 6.09
N LYS A 51 -4.45 1.60 4.98
CA LYS A 51 -5.72 1.50 4.22
C LYS A 51 -6.05 0.07 3.77
N PHE A 52 -5.05 -0.82 3.67
CA PHE A 52 -5.23 -2.25 3.38
C PHE A 52 -5.93 -3.02 4.51
N GLY A 53 -5.74 -2.65 5.78
CA GLY A 53 -6.37 -3.32 6.93
C GLY A 53 -7.91 -3.34 6.86
N HIS A 54 -8.49 -2.52 5.96
CA HIS A 54 -9.92 -2.37 5.72
C HIS A 54 -10.38 -2.88 4.34
N SER A 55 -9.50 -3.44 3.49
CA SER A 55 -9.74 -3.48 2.04
C SER A 55 -10.29 -4.79 1.46
N ASN A 56 -10.91 -5.67 2.25
CA ASN A 56 -11.60 -6.87 1.71
C ASN A 56 -12.69 -6.53 0.66
N GLU A 57 -13.08 -5.26 0.57
CA GLU A 57 -14.11 -4.72 -0.35
C GLU A 57 -13.55 -4.23 -1.70
N TYR A 58 -12.24 -4.19 -1.90
CA TYR A 58 -11.63 -3.67 -3.13
C TYR A 58 -11.40 -4.73 -4.22
N TYR A 59 -11.73 -6.00 -3.93
CA TYR A 59 -11.48 -7.16 -4.78
C TYR A 59 -12.80 -7.80 -5.24
N GLU A 60 -13.52 -7.15 -6.13
CA GLU A 60 -14.56 -7.82 -6.91
C GLU A 60 -14.02 -8.18 -8.30
N THR A 61 -13.98 -9.48 -8.56
CA THR A 61 -13.78 -10.05 -9.89
C THR A 61 -15.04 -9.81 -10.71
N VAL A 62 -15.04 -8.80 -11.59
CA VAL A 62 -16.08 -8.66 -12.62
C VAL A 62 -15.56 -9.32 -13.90
N ASP A 63 -16.20 -10.41 -14.32
CA ASP A 63 -15.98 -11.11 -15.61
C ASP A 63 -14.52 -11.47 -15.96
N GLY A 64 -13.75 -11.95 -14.97
CA GLY A 64 -12.40 -12.49 -15.21
C GLY A 64 -11.36 -11.46 -15.66
N ARG A 65 -11.68 -10.15 -15.63
CA ARG A 65 -10.75 -9.04 -15.87
C ARG A 65 -10.67 -8.18 -14.61
N VAL A 66 -9.73 -8.49 -13.74
CA VAL A 66 -9.46 -7.65 -12.56
C VAL A 66 -8.94 -6.29 -13.02
N ARG A 67 -9.77 -5.25 -12.84
CA ARG A 67 -9.46 -3.85 -12.47
C ARG A 67 -8.43 -3.01 -13.26
N ASN A 68 -7.65 -3.54 -14.21
CA ASN A 68 -6.63 -2.79 -14.98
C ASN A 68 -7.18 -1.73 -15.94
N LYS A 69 -8.49 -1.51 -15.99
CA LYS A 69 -9.09 -0.42 -16.78
C LYS A 69 -9.83 0.60 -15.92
N ILE A 70 -10.15 0.27 -14.67
CA ILE A 70 -11.02 1.10 -13.82
C ILE A 70 -10.26 2.32 -13.28
N LEU A 71 -8.98 2.18 -12.87
CA LEU A 71 -8.23 3.33 -12.37
C LEU A 71 -7.93 4.37 -13.46
N GLY A 72 -7.66 3.94 -14.69
CA GLY A 72 -7.49 4.85 -15.83
C GLY A 72 -8.78 5.60 -16.18
N ILE A 73 -9.93 4.92 -16.12
CA ILE A 73 -11.24 5.58 -16.30
C ILE A 73 -11.48 6.58 -15.16
N LYS A 74 -11.28 6.18 -13.89
CA LYS A 74 -11.39 7.10 -12.74
C LYS A 74 -10.46 8.30 -12.87
N LEU A 75 -9.23 8.11 -13.34
CA LEU A 75 -8.26 9.19 -13.57
C LEU A 75 -8.75 10.16 -14.64
N MET A 76 -9.37 9.66 -15.71
CA MET A 76 -9.99 10.49 -16.73
C MET A 76 -11.20 11.25 -16.17
N GLU A 77 -12.12 10.56 -15.50
CA GLU A 77 -13.34 11.14 -14.90
C GLU A 77 -13.03 12.18 -13.83
N SER A 78 -11.91 12.02 -13.11
CA SER A 78 -11.46 13.00 -12.10
C SER A 78 -11.30 14.41 -12.66
N THR A 79 -11.07 14.57 -13.97
CA THR A 79 -10.93 15.88 -14.62
C THR A 79 -12.23 16.67 -14.69
N GLN A 80 -13.37 16.01 -14.51
CA GLN A 80 -14.71 16.60 -14.55
C GLN A 80 -15.27 16.88 -13.15
N LEU A 81 -14.54 16.53 -12.10
CA LEU A 81 -14.96 16.73 -10.71
C LEU A 81 -14.67 18.15 -10.24
N GLU A 82 -15.44 18.59 -9.24
CA GLU A 82 -15.16 19.82 -8.51
C GLU A 82 -13.82 19.72 -7.78
N ARG A 83 -13.12 20.85 -7.62
CA ARG A 83 -11.70 20.88 -7.17
C ARG A 83 -11.38 19.99 -5.96
N LYS A 84 -12.22 20.02 -4.92
CA LYS A 84 -12.00 19.25 -3.68
C LYS A 84 -12.20 17.75 -3.89
N GLU A 85 -13.16 17.38 -4.73
CA GLU A 85 -13.44 15.99 -5.08
C GLU A 85 -12.38 15.45 -6.03
N GLN A 86 -11.91 16.27 -6.96
CA GLN A 86 -10.78 15.98 -7.83
C GLN A 86 -9.50 15.69 -7.03
N GLN A 87 -9.17 16.52 -6.04
CA GLN A 87 -8.03 16.27 -5.14
C GLN A 87 -8.12 14.91 -4.45
N ARG A 88 -9.29 14.60 -3.85
CA ARG A 88 -9.53 13.32 -3.17
C ARG A 88 -9.46 12.14 -4.13
N SER A 89 -10.04 12.27 -5.32
CA SER A 89 -10.03 11.24 -6.35
C SER A 89 -8.62 10.95 -6.84
N LEU A 90 -7.82 11.98 -7.12
CA LEU A 90 -6.43 11.82 -7.53
C LEU A 90 -5.59 11.14 -6.44
N GLN A 91 -5.80 11.51 -5.17
CA GLN A 91 -5.12 10.86 -4.05
C GLN A 91 -5.51 9.37 -3.95
N ASP A 92 -6.80 9.04 -4.00
CA ASP A 92 -7.29 7.66 -3.96
C ASP A 92 -6.73 6.81 -5.11
N ILE A 93 -6.66 7.37 -6.32
CA ILE A 93 -6.09 6.68 -7.49
C ILE A 93 -4.59 6.42 -7.29
N GLY A 94 -3.84 7.43 -6.84
CA GLY A 94 -2.40 7.33 -6.60
C GLY A 94 -2.07 6.31 -5.51
N ASP A 95 -2.78 6.38 -4.38
CA ASP A 95 -2.62 5.48 -3.25
C ASP A 95 -2.98 4.04 -3.63
N THR A 96 -4.08 3.85 -4.37
CA THR A 96 -4.49 2.52 -4.85
C THR A 96 -3.44 1.95 -5.79
N ALA A 97 -2.96 2.74 -6.75
CA ALA A 97 -1.94 2.30 -7.69
C ALA A 97 -0.63 1.91 -6.97
N LEU A 98 -0.21 2.71 -5.98
CA LEU A 98 0.98 2.44 -5.19
C LEU A 98 0.84 1.16 -4.36
N LEU A 99 -0.32 0.95 -3.74
CA LEU A 99 -0.63 -0.26 -3.00
C LEU A 99 -0.64 -1.50 -3.91
N MET A 100 -1.22 -1.38 -5.10
CA MET A 100 -1.24 -2.43 -6.11
C MET A 100 0.19 -2.82 -6.51
N CYS A 101 1.02 -1.86 -6.94
CA CYS A 101 2.40 -2.12 -7.33
C CYS A 101 3.29 -2.60 -6.18
N GLY A 102 3.10 -2.06 -4.97
CA GLY A 102 4.00 -2.30 -3.85
C GLY A 102 3.63 -3.51 -2.98
N TYR A 103 2.35 -3.68 -2.64
CA TYR A 103 1.94 -4.73 -1.71
C TYR A 103 1.33 -5.96 -2.42
N PHE A 104 0.57 -5.75 -3.49
CA PHE A 104 -0.06 -6.84 -4.26
C PHE A 104 0.73 -7.28 -5.48
N TYR A 105 2.04 -7.03 -5.46
CA TYR A 105 2.90 -7.30 -6.61
C TYR A 105 2.71 -8.71 -7.16
N ASP A 106 2.68 -9.73 -6.31
CA ASP A 106 2.56 -11.13 -6.75
C ASP A 106 1.24 -11.42 -7.47
N SER A 107 0.15 -10.74 -7.09
CA SER A 107 -1.16 -10.84 -7.76
C SER A 107 -1.24 -10.07 -9.09
N ILE A 108 -0.31 -9.13 -9.33
CA ILE A 108 -0.27 -8.29 -10.54
C ILE A 108 0.78 -8.79 -11.54
N ASN A 109 1.90 -9.32 -11.05
CA ASN A 109 3.07 -9.64 -11.86
C ASN A 109 2.92 -10.94 -12.69
N GLU A 110 1.80 -11.68 -12.56
CA GLU A 110 1.45 -12.72 -13.54
C GLU A 110 1.37 -12.15 -14.97
N LYS A 111 1.19 -10.83 -15.13
CA LYS A 111 1.24 -10.10 -16.41
C LYS A 111 2.02 -8.80 -16.24
N LEU A 112 3.27 -8.73 -16.69
CA LEU A 112 4.13 -7.53 -16.68
C LEU A 112 3.45 -6.24 -17.20
N VAL A 113 2.48 -6.39 -18.12
CA VAL A 113 1.65 -5.31 -18.67
C VAL A 113 0.83 -4.60 -17.59
N ASP A 114 0.41 -5.32 -16.55
CA ASP A 114 -0.47 -4.80 -15.49
C ASP A 114 0.31 -3.94 -14.50
N TYR A 115 1.56 -4.33 -14.15
CA TYR A 115 2.41 -3.53 -13.27
C TYR A 115 2.73 -2.15 -13.87
N ARG A 116 3.19 -2.12 -15.12
CA ARG A 116 3.53 -0.87 -15.80
C ARG A 116 2.32 0.05 -15.95
N TYR A 117 1.15 -0.52 -16.21
CA TYR A 117 -0.10 0.23 -16.26
C TYR A 117 -0.39 0.93 -14.92
N TYR A 118 -0.35 0.23 -13.79
CA TYR A 118 -0.61 0.84 -12.48
C TYR A 118 0.44 1.87 -12.12
N GLN A 119 1.71 1.62 -12.43
CA GLN A 119 2.78 2.58 -12.24
C GLN A 119 2.50 3.89 -12.98
N GLU A 120 2.21 3.83 -14.28
CA GLU A 120 1.95 5.03 -15.10
C GLU A 120 0.71 5.81 -14.58
N ILE A 121 -0.35 5.10 -14.18
CA ILE A 121 -1.55 5.70 -13.59
C ILE A 121 -1.25 6.39 -12.25
N GLY A 122 -0.53 5.72 -11.35
CA GLY A 122 -0.19 6.27 -10.04
C GLY A 122 0.72 7.49 -10.14
N GLN A 123 1.74 7.43 -11.00
CA GLN A 123 2.62 8.55 -11.29
C GLN A 123 1.83 9.76 -11.83
N ALA A 124 0.93 9.54 -12.78
CA ALA A 124 0.10 10.60 -13.33
C ALA A 124 -0.84 11.21 -12.28
N ALA A 125 -1.45 10.39 -11.42
CA ALA A 125 -2.36 10.84 -10.38
C ALA A 125 -1.65 11.75 -9.37
N TYR A 126 -0.52 11.32 -8.80
CA TYR A 126 0.25 12.14 -7.87
C TYR A 126 0.84 13.40 -8.51
N SER A 127 1.32 13.31 -9.74
CA SER A 127 1.84 14.48 -10.47
C SER A 127 0.76 15.54 -10.69
N ARG A 128 -0.47 15.13 -11.03
CA ARG A 128 -1.61 16.05 -11.14
C ARG A 128 -2.06 16.59 -9.78
N LEU A 129 -2.04 15.76 -8.73
CA LEU A 129 -2.41 16.17 -7.38
C LEU A 129 -1.50 17.28 -6.84
N ASP A 130 -0.20 17.22 -7.15
CA ASP A 130 0.78 18.25 -6.77
C ASP A 130 0.39 19.65 -7.25
N ALA A 131 -0.20 19.76 -8.45
CA ALA A 131 -0.69 21.04 -8.98
C ALA A 131 -1.83 21.65 -8.14
N PHE A 132 -2.58 20.82 -7.42
CA PHE A 132 -3.66 21.25 -6.53
C PHE A 132 -3.21 21.42 -5.08
N VAL A 133 -2.19 20.65 -4.66
CA VAL A 133 -1.64 20.60 -3.31
C VAL A 133 -0.11 20.70 -3.41
N PRO A 134 0.42 21.93 -3.61
CA PRO A 134 1.84 22.13 -3.90
C PRO A 134 2.75 21.94 -2.67
N SER A 135 2.17 21.79 -1.48
CA SER A 135 2.89 21.47 -0.26
C SER A 135 2.02 20.56 0.62
N PHE A 136 2.63 19.55 1.22
CA PHE A 136 1.99 18.60 2.13
C PHE A 136 3.00 18.13 3.17
N TYR A 137 2.60 18.00 4.44
CA TYR A 137 3.51 17.76 5.57
C TYR A 137 4.72 18.71 5.60
N ASP A 138 4.50 19.99 5.29
CA ASP A 138 5.55 21.02 5.16
C ASP A 138 6.64 20.73 4.11
N VAL A 139 6.41 19.74 3.23
CA VAL A 139 7.28 19.41 2.10
C VAL A 139 6.70 20.00 0.81
N ASN A 140 7.48 20.86 0.16
CA ASN A 140 7.12 21.38 -1.15
C ASN A 140 7.18 20.29 -2.23
N SER A 141 6.22 20.32 -3.15
CA SER A 141 6.08 19.35 -4.23
C SER A 141 6.06 17.90 -3.74
N PHE A 142 5.47 17.66 -2.56
CA PHE A 142 5.42 16.35 -1.92
C PHE A 142 4.86 15.26 -2.84
N TYR A 143 3.73 15.53 -3.50
CA TYR A 143 3.11 14.55 -4.39
C TYR A 143 3.92 14.37 -5.68
N LYS A 144 4.65 15.38 -6.14
CA LYS A 144 5.60 15.21 -7.23
C LYS A 144 6.79 14.31 -6.84
N ILE A 145 7.26 14.37 -5.60
CA ILE A 145 8.26 13.44 -5.08
C ILE A 145 7.71 12.01 -5.06
N LEU A 146 6.46 11.81 -4.59
CA LEU A 146 5.81 10.49 -4.64
C LEU A 146 5.68 9.97 -6.08
N SER A 147 5.35 10.85 -7.03
CA SER A 147 5.29 10.51 -8.46
C SER A 147 6.66 10.09 -9.01
N SER A 148 7.72 10.87 -8.75
CA SER A 148 9.06 10.56 -9.29
C SER A 148 9.70 9.34 -8.63
N GLN A 149 9.44 9.13 -7.33
CA GLN A 149 9.98 8.02 -6.54
C GLN A 149 9.03 6.81 -6.48
N PHE A 150 7.98 6.78 -7.30
CA PHE A 150 6.91 5.78 -7.22
C PHE A 150 7.44 4.34 -7.22
N GLU A 151 8.36 4.03 -8.13
CA GLU A 151 8.95 2.69 -8.24
C GLU A 151 9.78 2.32 -7.00
N THR A 152 10.55 3.27 -6.48
CA THR A 152 11.32 3.09 -5.25
C THR A 152 10.41 2.82 -4.06
N LEU A 153 9.32 3.58 -3.93
CA LEU A 153 8.31 3.41 -2.87
C LEU A 153 7.60 2.05 -2.99
N ALA A 154 7.18 1.67 -4.20
CA ALA A 154 6.56 0.37 -4.47
C ALA A 154 7.50 -0.79 -4.11
N ASN A 155 8.76 -0.74 -4.55
CA ASN A 155 9.76 -1.76 -4.23
C ASN A 155 10.03 -1.85 -2.72
N LEU A 156 10.05 -0.72 -2.03
CA LEU A 156 10.23 -0.66 -0.58
C LEU A 156 9.05 -1.33 0.15
N MET A 157 7.81 -1.03 -0.25
CA MET A 157 6.61 -1.69 0.26
C MET A 157 6.61 -3.19 -0.03
N GLN A 158 7.09 -3.61 -1.20
CA GLN A 158 7.19 -5.01 -1.58
C GLN A 158 8.17 -5.78 -0.70
N MET A 159 9.32 -5.18 -0.38
CA MET A 159 10.28 -5.80 0.52
C MET A 159 9.70 -5.98 1.93
N VAL A 160 8.97 -4.99 2.44
CA VAL A 160 8.25 -5.12 3.72
C VAL A 160 7.21 -6.23 3.65
N GLN A 161 6.42 -6.32 2.57
CA GLN A 161 5.44 -7.38 2.37
C GLN A 161 6.09 -8.77 2.38
N LYS A 162 7.23 -8.95 1.69
CA LYS A 162 7.95 -10.24 1.63
C LYS A 162 8.51 -10.62 2.99
N THR A 163 9.17 -9.68 3.67
CA THR A 163 9.69 -9.89 5.01
C THR A 163 8.56 -10.23 6.00
N SER A 164 7.41 -9.54 5.92
CA SER A 164 6.24 -9.86 6.76
C SER A 164 5.64 -11.24 6.46
N SER A 165 5.69 -11.69 5.21
CA SER A 165 5.21 -13.01 4.78
C SER A 165 6.16 -14.14 5.19
N GLU A 166 7.47 -13.90 5.24
CA GLU A 166 8.45 -14.83 5.79
C GLU A 166 8.21 -15.07 7.30
N TYR A 167 7.75 -14.03 8.03
CA TYR A 167 7.27 -14.15 9.41
C TYR A 167 5.90 -14.85 9.53
N GLN A 168 5.13 -15.09 8.46
CA GLN A 168 3.84 -15.82 8.52
C GLN A 168 3.99 -17.33 8.81
N THR A 169 5.21 -17.83 9.01
CA THR A 169 5.41 -19.09 9.76
C THR A 169 5.13 -18.92 11.27
N ASN A 170 4.85 -17.70 11.73
CA ASN A 170 4.28 -17.35 13.03
C ASN A 170 2.89 -16.67 12.87
N PRO A 171 1.87 -17.07 13.65
CA PRO A 171 0.45 -16.84 13.37
C PRO A 171 -0.09 -15.41 13.63
N ILE A 172 0.74 -14.36 13.63
CA ILE A 172 0.33 -13.04 14.13
C ILE A 172 -0.40 -12.17 13.08
N LEU A 173 -0.40 -12.52 11.80
CA LEU A 173 -1.15 -11.81 10.74
C LEU A 173 -2.41 -12.56 10.28
N LEU A 174 -3.20 -13.10 11.23
CA LEU A 174 -4.52 -13.68 10.95
C LEU A 174 -5.69 -12.67 10.99
N PHE A 175 -5.41 -11.37 11.03
CA PHE A 175 -6.45 -10.34 10.95
C PHE A 175 -6.89 -10.09 9.50
N ALA A 176 -7.55 -11.08 8.89
CA ALA A 176 -8.42 -10.85 7.71
C ALA A 176 -9.34 -12.05 7.36
N ASN A 177 -9.24 -13.21 8.01
CA ASN A 177 -9.98 -14.40 7.60
C ASN A 177 -10.71 -15.10 8.74
N HIS A 178 -11.69 -14.43 9.35
CA HIS A 178 -12.74 -15.15 10.10
C HIS A 178 -14.08 -14.42 10.06
N HIS A 179 -14.81 -14.53 8.95
CA HIS A 179 -16.28 -14.55 8.97
C HIS A 179 -16.84 -15.44 7.87
N ARG A 180 -16.66 -16.76 8.02
CA ARG A 180 -17.65 -17.75 7.56
C ARG A 180 -17.72 -18.92 8.55
N VAL A 181 -18.48 -18.72 9.61
CA VAL A 181 -19.23 -19.81 10.23
C VAL A 181 -20.70 -19.44 10.06
N LYS A 182 -21.33 -19.95 9.00
CA LYS A 182 -22.75 -20.25 9.06
C LYS A 182 -22.85 -21.74 9.36
N ALA A 183 -23.39 -22.00 10.55
CA ALA A 183 -23.91 -23.29 10.93
C ALA A 183 -24.95 -23.77 9.91
N SER A 184 -24.84 -25.04 9.56
CA SER A 184 -25.93 -25.93 9.17
C SER A 184 -25.66 -27.27 9.84
#